data_AF-A0AA39G4B4-F1
#
_entry.id   AF-A0AA39G4B4-F1
#
_cell.length_a   1.000
_cell.length_b   1.000
_cell.length_c   1.000
_cell.angle_alpha   90.00
_cell.angle_beta   90.00
_cell.angle_gamma   90.00
#
_symmetry.space_group_name_H-M   'P 1'
#
loop_
_entity.id
_entity.type
_entity.pdbx_description
1 polymer ?
#
loop_
_entity_poly.entity_id
_entity_poly.type
_entity_poly.pdbx_seq_one_letter_code
_entity_poly.pdbx_strand_id
1 'polypeptide(L)'
;MALHNCQKKDDDFFAAQIIFFYTPKTTTAIQEQIAIYYHNPGFKSGDTISLTVQNVVRNINSTNYYYPTSGHGIILTRIAPTQVTYNKESIYEQQCLGYSADWVRNGTTMKTSCLSTHPDWMYKQRSIIRNHKVKSAFIPGFEEETDHLNFIRYLEKKFSGYLYPRVSKLWEVSFREIWISGKRILVSYDNNIYRKSSKMWPRIPQMWGDIRPSAGLIALQSHLTIFDANLVFPQVSMPQFTLDAITIASHAIADTFGMESTSLRRLAAIVGHNVTQWYNEIYFRNTNFVAVDYMD
;
A
#
# COMPACT_ATOMS: atom_id res chain seq x y z
N MET A 1 -15.40 40.34 -29.40
CA MET A 1 -15.72 39.32 -28.38
C MET A 1 -14.60 38.31 -28.43
N ALA A 2 -13.71 38.33 -27.44
CA ALA A 2 -12.40 37.68 -27.50
C ALA A 2 -12.54 36.15 -27.34
N LEU A 3 -12.05 35.41 -28.34
CA LEU A 3 -11.78 33.98 -28.25
C LEU A 3 -10.70 33.75 -27.20
N HIS A 4 -11.08 33.16 -26.07
CA HIS A 4 -10.13 32.75 -25.04
C HIS A 4 -9.36 31.53 -25.57
N ASN A 5 -8.16 31.81 -26.08
CA ASN A 5 -7.23 30.84 -26.61
C ASN A 5 -6.69 30.00 -25.45
N CYS A 6 -7.26 28.83 -25.19
CA CYS A 6 -6.69 27.83 -24.28
C CYS A 6 -5.45 27.21 -24.94
N GLN A 7 -4.36 27.98 -24.99
CA GLN A 7 -3.04 27.39 -25.16
C GLN A 7 -2.80 26.49 -23.94
N LYS A 8 -2.85 25.17 -24.15
CA LYS A 8 -2.18 24.23 -23.24
C LYS A 8 -0.73 24.68 -23.18
N LYS A 9 -0.33 25.32 -22.07
CA LYS A 9 1.07 25.32 -21.70
C LYS A 9 1.44 23.85 -21.56
N ASP A 10 2.41 23.41 -22.36
CA ASP A 10 3.22 22.24 -22.02
C ASP A 10 3.85 22.54 -20.65
N ASP A 11 3.11 22.21 -19.60
CA ASP A 11 3.61 22.29 -18.24
C ASP A 11 4.51 21.07 -18.05
N ASP A 12 5.82 21.30 -18.15
CA ASP A 12 6.88 20.31 -17.89
C ASP A 12 6.64 19.52 -16.59
N PHE A 13 5.82 20.03 -15.65
CA PHE A 13 5.48 19.41 -14.36
C PHE A 13 4.12 18.69 -14.30
N PHE A 14 3.35 18.66 -15.39
CA PHE A 14 2.05 18.01 -15.43
C PHE A 14 2.16 16.52 -15.04
N ALA A 15 3.15 15.82 -15.61
CA ALA A 15 3.41 14.40 -15.33
C ALA A 15 4.33 14.17 -14.12
N ALA A 16 4.78 15.23 -13.44
CA ALA A 16 5.66 15.08 -12.29
C ALA A 16 4.92 14.48 -11.08
N GLN A 17 5.61 13.73 -10.24
CA GLN A 17 5.08 13.06 -9.06
C GLN A 17 6.04 13.23 -7.88
N ILE A 18 5.47 13.44 -6.70
CA ILE A 18 6.17 13.42 -5.41
C ILE A 18 5.27 12.60 -4.47
N ILE A 19 5.76 11.46 -4.01
CA ILE A 19 5.00 10.49 -3.24
C ILE A 19 5.76 10.19 -1.94
N PHE A 20 5.05 10.26 -0.83
CA PHE A 20 5.57 9.91 0.49
C PHE A 20 5.25 8.45 0.80
N PHE A 21 6.19 7.76 1.43
CA PHE A 21 5.96 6.43 2.00
C PHE A 21 6.88 6.20 3.20
N TYR A 22 6.49 5.26 4.07
CA TYR A 22 7.27 4.88 5.24
C TYR A 22 8.13 3.67 4.93
N THR A 23 9.41 3.70 5.32
CA THR A 23 10.28 2.54 5.14
C THR A 23 10.14 1.56 6.31
N PRO A 24 10.04 0.24 6.06
CA PRO A 24 9.90 -0.75 7.12
C PRO A 24 11.20 -0.96 7.90
N LYS A 25 11.06 -1.36 9.18
CA LYS A 25 12.16 -1.67 10.09
C LYS A 25 12.90 -2.93 9.64
N THR A 26 13.98 -2.78 8.88
CA THR A 26 14.69 -3.92 8.28
C THR A 26 16.20 -3.93 8.51
N THR A 27 16.87 -2.77 8.68
CA THR A 27 18.32 -2.68 9.01
C THR A 27 18.68 -1.34 9.69
N THR A 28 19.89 -1.21 10.26
CA THR A 28 20.43 0.04 10.84
C THR A 28 20.61 1.17 9.82
N ALA A 29 20.66 0.86 8.52
CA ALA A 29 20.77 1.85 7.44
C ALA A 29 19.42 2.41 6.96
N ILE A 30 18.32 1.73 7.28
CA ILE A 30 16.95 2.07 6.86
C ILE A 30 16.04 1.89 8.08
N GLN A 31 16.20 2.75 9.08
CA GLN A 31 15.26 2.83 10.21
C GLN A 31 14.05 3.67 9.79
N GLU A 32 12.86 3.23 10.22
CA GLU A 32 11.59 3.97 10.36
C GLU A 32 11.68 5.46 9.98
N GLN A 33 11.71 5.74 8.68
CA GLN A 33 11.88 7.09 8.16
C GLN A 33 10.87 7.35 7.06
N ILE A 34 10.62 8.64 6.85
CA ILE A 34 9.90 9.12 5.68
C ILE A 34 10.82 9.00 4.47
N ALA A 35 10.31 8.39 3.41
CA ALA A 35 10.96 8.38 2.11
C ALA A 35 10.10 9.14 1.11
N ILE A 36 10.78 9.78 0.15
CA ILE A 36 10.15 10.51 -0.93
C ILE A 36 10.53 9.82 -2.23
N TYR A 37 9.55 9.24 -2.91
CA TYR A 37 9.68 8.88 -4.31
C TYR A 37 9.35 10.10 -5.15
N TYR A 38 10.15 10.32 -6.19
CA TYR A 38 9.91 11.42 -7.11
C TYR A 38 10.12 10.95 -8.55
N HIS A 39 9.37 11.55 -9.46
CA HIS A 39 9.47 11.31 -10.90
C HIS A 39 9.03 12.56 -11.66
N ASN A 40 9.84 13.02 -12.62
CA ASN A 40 9.56 14.15 -13.47
C ASN A 40 10.28 13.95 -14.82
N PRO A 41 9.54 13.68 -15.91
CA PRO A 41 10.11 13.60 -17.25
C PRO A 41 10.77 14.90 -17.71
N GLY A 42 10.28 16.05 -17.22
CA GLY A 42 10.80 17.38 -17.56
C GLY A 42 11.89 17.88 -16.61
N PHE A 43 12.59 17.00 -15.88
CA PHE A 43 13.67 17.37 -14.95
C PHE A 43 14.79 18.17 -15.63
N LYS A 44 15.30 19.18 -14.93
CA LYS A 44 16.44 20.00 -15.37
C LYS A 44 17.53 19.96 -14.29
N SER A 45 18.79 19.98 -14.72
CA SER A 45 19.92 20.06 -13.80
C SER A 45 19.79 21.31 -12.93
N GLY A 46 19.96 21.14 -11.62
CA GLY A 46 19.76 22.22 -10.63
C GLY A 46 18.36 22.27 -10.00
N ASP A 47 17.41 21.46 -10.48
CA ASP A 47 16.16 21.24 -9.76
C ASP A 47 16.44 20.66 -8.36
N THR A 48 15.63 21.05 -7.37
CA THR A 48 15.74 20.57 -5.99
C THR A 48 14.40 20.07 -5.48
N ILE A 49 14.44 19.20 -4.47
CA ILE A 49 13.27 18.76 -3.73
C ILE A 49 13.41 19.26 -2.30
N SER A 50 12.48 20.07 -1.84
CA SER A 50 12.37 20.45 -0.44
C SER A 50 11.51 19.45 0.32
N LEU A 51 11.76 19.29 1.61
CA LEU A 51 10.90 18.61 2.56
C LEU A 51 10.67 19.52 3.75
N THR A 52 9.45 19.98 3.92
CA THR A 52 9.01 20.75 5.08
C THR A 52 8.28 19.83 6.05
N VAL A 53 8.74 19.83 7.29
CA VAL A 53 8.12 19.13 8.43
C VAL A 53 7.53 20.19 9.35
N GLN A 54 6.22 20.12 9.58
CA GLN A 54 5.49 20.98 10.50
C GLN A 54 5.35 20.28 11.85
N ASN A 55 5.86 20.92 12.90
CA ASN A 55 5.57 20.54 14.27
C ASN A 55 4.40 21.37 14.79
N VAL A 56 3.19 20.82 14.74
CA VAL A 56 1.96 21.51 15.14
C VAL A 56 1.96 21.87 16.64
N VAL A 57 2.58 21.04 17.49
CA VAL A 57 2.65 21.27 18.94
C VAL A 57 3.53 22.47 19.31
N ARG A 58 4.65 22.65 18.60
CA ARG A 58 5.61 23.73 18.87
C ARG A 58 5.47 24.92 17.92
N ASN A 59 4.61 24.81 16.90
CA ASN A 59 4.46 25.76 15.80
C ASN A 59 5.81 26.10 15.11
N ILE A 60 6.65 25.07 14.92
CA ILE A 60 7.97 25.20 14.28
C ILE A 60 7.99 24.36 13.01
N ASN A 61 8.50 24.94 11.93
CA ASN A 61 8.71 24.24 10.66
C ASN A 61 10.21 24.05 10.41
N SER A 62 10.60 22.87 9.96
CA SER A 62 11.96 22.60 9.48
C SER A 62 11.93 22.19 8.02
N THR A 63 12.73 22.84 7.18
CA THR A 63 12.83 22.54 5.75
C THR A 63 14.22 21.97 5.42
N ASN A 64 14.25 20.81 4.78
CA ASN A 64 15.46 20.17 4.26
C ASN A 64 15.44 20.21 2.73
N TYR A 65 16.60 20.40 2.10
CA TYR A 65 16.73 20.41 0.64
C TYR A 65 17.53 19.21 0.15
N TYR A 66 17.06 18.61 -0.93
CA TYR A 66 17.68 17.47 -1.60
C TYR A 66 17.95 17.81 -3.07
N TYR A 67 19.07 17.33 -3.58
CA TYR A 67 19.60 17.69 -4.89
C TYR A 67 19.61 16.44 -5.80
N PRO A 68 18.49 16.11 -6.46
CA PRO A 68 18.40 14.95 -7.34
C PRO A 68 19.34 15.09 -8.54
N THR A 69 19.99 13.99 -8.92
CA THR A 69 20.87 13.92 -10.11
C THR A 69 20.13 13.46 -11.38
N SER A 70 18.89 13.00 -11.23
CA SER A 70 18.02 12.46 -12.28
C SER A 70 16.58 12.89 -12.05
N GLY A 71 15.74 12.79 -13.09
CA GLY A 71 14.32 13.11 -12.98
C GLY A 71 13.49 12.12 -12.16
N HIS A 72 14.06 10.99 -11.73
CA HIS A 72 13.38 10.03 -10.87
C HIS A 72 14.32 9.49 -9.81
N GLY A 73 13.76 9.01 -8.70
CA GLY A 73 14.55 8.41 -7.63
C GLY A 73 13.80 8.29 -6.31
N ILE A 74 14.55 7.93 -5.27
CA ILE A 74 14.06 7.82 -3.90
C ILE A 74 15.02 8.58 -2.99
N ILE A 75 14.47 9.47 -2.16
CA ILE A 75 15.18 10.16 -1.08
C ILE A 75 14.86 9.46 0.23
N LEU A 76 15.90 9.00 0.93
CA LEU A 76 15.82 8.54 2.31
C LEU A 76 16.14 9.72 3.23
N THR A 77 15.11 10.26 3.89
CA THR A 77 15.20 11.57 4.56
C THR A 77 15.91 11.53 5.90
N ARG A 78 16.03 10.34 6.51
CA ARG A 78 16.46 10.10 7.89
C ARG A 78 15.57 10.76 8.94
N ILE A 79 14.39 11.24 8.55
CA ILE A 79 13.39 11.83 9.44
C ILE A 79 12.43 10.74 9.86
N ALA A 80 12.42 10.43 11.15
CA ALA A 80 11.44 9.52 11.72
C ALA A 80 10.04 10.14 11.68
N PRO A 81 8.99 9.34 11.38
CA PRO A 81 7.63 9.83 11.45
C PRO A 81 7.28 10.20 12.90
N THR A 82 6.91 11.45 13.12
CA THR A 82 6.30 11.89 14.38
C THR A 82 4.81 11.60 14.40
N GLN A 83 4.26 11.44 15.61
CA GLN A 83 2.82 11.30 15.81
C GLN A 83 2.11 12.53 15.24
N VAL A 84 1.20 12.30 14.29
CA VAL A 84 0.52 13.38 13.58
C VAL A 84 -0.77 13.72 14.31
N THR A 85 -0.93 14.99 14.68
CA THR A 85 -2.21 15.56 15.11
C THR A 85 -2.95 16.10 13.90
N TYR A 86 -4.07 15.47 13.57
CA TYR A 86 -5.03 15.92 12.56
C TYR A 86 -6.39 16.13 13.22
N ASN A 87 -7.22 17.00 12.65
CA ASN A 87 -8.54 17.27 13.20
C ASN A 87 -9.45 16.07 12.94
N LYS A 88 -9.80 15.36 14.01
CA LYS A 88 -10.74 14.22 14.00
C LYS A 88 -12.20 14.62 13.73
N GLU A 89 -12.53 15.90 13.81
CA GLU A 89 -13.87 16.42 13.55
C GLU A 89 -14.10 16.72 12.05
N SER A 90 -13.03 16.90 11.27
CA SER A 90 -13.07 17.17 9.82
C SER A 90 -12.52 15.98 9.00
N ILE A 91 -13.02 14.78 9.26
CA ILE A 91 -12.55 13.53 8.61
C ILE A 91 -12.72 13.49 7.09
N TYR A 92 -13.54 14.39 6.51
CA TYR A 92 -13.83 14.46 5.07
C TYR A 92 -13.03 15.55 4.33
N GLU A 93 -12.27 16.38 5.04
CA GLU A 93 -11.40 17.37 4.40
C GLU A 93 -10.00 16.79 4.23
N GLN A 94 -9.38 17.04 3.07
CA GLN A 94 -7.98 16.66 2.84
C GLN A 94 -7.09 17.43 3.81
N GLN A 95 -6.46 16.72 4.75
CA GLN A 95 -5.52 17.31 5.71
C GLN A 95 -4.11 16.78 5.45
N CYS A 96 -3.14 17.69 5.37
CA CYS A 96 -1.73 17.31 5.31
C CYS A 96 -1.26 16.89 6.71
N LEU A 97 -0.60 15.74 6.78
CA LEU A 97 -0.12 15.09 7.98
C LEU A 97 1.19 15.69 8.51
N GLY A 98 1.39 17.00 8.33
CA GLY A 98 2.59 17.72 8.78
C GLY A 98 3.84 17.54 7.92
N TYR A 99 3.74 16.85 6.78
CA TYR A 99 4.87 16.67 5.84
C TYR A 99 4.48 17.15 4.45
N SER A 100 5.23 18.10 3.90
CA SER A 100 5.10 18.53 2.52
C SER A 100 6.45 18.54 1.80
N ALA A 101 6.42 18.33 0.50
CA ALA A 101 7.59 18.37 -0.35
C ALA A 101 7.29 19.15 -1.61
N ASP A 102 8.23 20.04 -1.94
CA ASP A 102 8.12 20.89 -3.11
C ASP A 102 9.22 20.54 -4.10
N TRP A 103 8.85 20.43 -5.37
CA TRP A 103 9.83 20.48 -6.45
C TRP A 103 10.12 21.93 -6.78
N VAL A 104 11.36 22.35 -6.62
CA VAL A 104 11.78 23.73 -6.77
C VAL A 104 12.73 23.84 -7.97
N ARG A 105 12.43 24.77 -8.88
CA ARG A 105 13.27 25.11 -10.03
C ARG A 105 13.60 26.59 -9.99
N ASN A 106 14.89 26.93 -10.03
CA ASN A 106 15.37 28.32 -9.98
C ASN A 106 14.76 29.15 -8.83
N GLY A 107 14.59 28.52 -7.66
CA GLY A 107 13.99 29.16 -6.48
C GLY A 107 12.45 29.21 -6.45
N THR A 108 11.77 28.77 -7.51
CA THR A 108 10.30 28.76 -7.58
C THR A 108 9.74 27.36 -7.35
N THR A 109 8.72 27.25 -6.50
CA THR A 109 7.97 26.00 -6.31
C THR A 109 7.15 25.69 -7.57
N MET A 110 7.50 24.59 -8.22
CA MET A 110 6.83 24.11 -9.43
C MET A 110 5.72 23.11 -9.12
N LYS A 111 5.90 22.31 -8.06
CA LYS A 111 4.92 21.30 -7.64
C LYS A 111 5.02 21.05 -6.15
N THR A 112 3.88 20.96 -5.48
CA THR A 112 3.77 20.60 -4.06
C THR A 112 3.02 19.28 -3.91
N SER A 113 3.48 18.45 -3.00
CA SER A 113 2.77 17.28 -2.51
C SER A 113 2.87 17.24 -0.99
N CYS A 114 1.89 16.65 -0.32
CA CYS A 114 1.96 16.41 1.11
C CYS A 114 1.52 14.99 1.42
N LEU A 115 2.01 14.45 2.54
CA LEU A 115 1.45 13.23 3.08
C LEU A 115 0.04 13.56 3.59
N SER A 116 -0.99 12.91 3.07
CA SER A 116 -2.40 13.28 3.25
C SER A 116 -3.21 12.14 3.86
N THR A 117 -4.26 12.47 4.62
CA THR A 117 -5.25 11.51 5.17
C THR A 117 -6.09 10.82 4.07
N HIS A 118 -6.23 11.47 2.92
CA HIS A 118 -7.03 10.98 1.80
C HIS A 118 -6.13 10.44 0.67
N PRO A 119 -6.18 9.12 0.39
CA PRO A 119 -5.50 8.52 -0.76
C PRO A 119 -6.32 8.78 -2.04
N ASP A 120 -6.28 10.00 -2.55
CA ASP A 120 -6.97 10.44 -3.77
C ASP A 120 -6.11 10.26 -5.04
N TRP A 121 -5.05 9.45 -4.96
CA TRP A 121 -4.07 9.29 -6.03
C TRP A 121 -4.74 8.88 -7.36
N MET A 122 -5.77 8.01 -7.33
CA MET A 122 -6.50 7.61 -8.53
C MET A 122 -7.23 8.80 -9.19
N TYR A 123 -7.84 9.66 -8.37
CA TYR A 123 -8.50 10.88 -8.87
C TYR A 123 -7.49 11.90 -9.40
N LYS A 124 -6.39 12.11 -8.68
CA LYS A 124 -5.27 12.97 -9.12
C LYS A 124 -4.63 12.47 -10.43
N GLN A 125 -4.58 11.15 -10.63
CA GLN A 125 -4.06 10.52 -11.85
C GLN A 125 -5.15 10.21 -12.89
N ARG A 126 -6.37 10.76 -12.74
CA ARG A 126 -7.50 10.46 -13.65
C ARG A 126 -7.18 10.68 -15.12
N SER A 127 -6.37 11.69 -15.44
CA SER A 127 -6.00 12.00 -16.84
C SER A 127 -5.17 10.89 -17.49
N ILE A 128 -4.39 10.17 -16.68
CA ILE A 128 -3.57 9.02 -17.09
C ILE A 128 -4.42 7.74 -17.08
N ILE A 129 -5.22 7.54 -16.03
CA ILE A 129 -5.95 6.29 -15.80
C ILE A 129 -7.22 6.20 -16.67
N ARG A 130 -7.88 7.32 -17.00
CA ARG A 130 -9.21 7.32 -17.67
C ARG A 130 -9.31 6.52 -18.96
N ASN A 131 -8.21 6.38 -19.69
CA ASN A 131 -8.17 5.67 -20.96
C ASN A 131 -7.68 4.21 -20.82
N HIS A 132 -7.28 3.79 -19.62
CA HIS A 132 -6.90 2.41 -19.35
C HIS A 132 -8.15 1.59 -19.07
N LYS A 133 -8.29 0.44 -19.74
CA LYS A 133 -9.35 -0.51 -19.41
C LYS A 133 -9.04 -1.10 -18.04
N VAL A 134 -10.07 -1.28 -17.20
CA VAL A 134 -9.92 -1.93 -15.89
C VAL A 134 -9.22 -3.29 -16.03
N LYS A 135 -9.61 -4.08 -17.05
CA LYS A 135 -8.95 -5.37 -17.38
C LYS A 135 -7.44 -5.23 -17.67
N SER A 136 -6.98 -4.13 -18.24
CA SER A 136 -5.55 -3.89 -18.50
C SER A 136 -4.79 -3.35 -17.29
N ALA A 137 -5.48 -2.88 -16.25
CA ALA A 137 -4.88 -2.44 -15.00
C ALA A 137 -4.60 -3.60 -14.04
N PHE A 138 -5.28 -4.73 -14.20
CA PHE A 138 -5.03 -5.96 -13.45
C PHE A 138 -4.21 -6.92 -14.30
N ILE A 139 -3.10 -7.40 -13.74
CA ILE A 139 -2.27 -8.41 -14.39
C ILE A 139 -3.14 -9.69 -14.50
N PRO A 140 -3.46 -10.20 -15.70
CA PRO A 140 -4.07 -11.51 -15.82
C PRO A 140 -3.15 -12.52 -15.14
N GLY A 141 -3.71 -13.42 -14.34
CA GLY A 141 -2.93 -14.49 -13.72
C GLY A 141 -2.15 -15.27 -14.78
N PHE A 142 -1.07 -15.94 -14.39
CA PHE A 142 -0.35 -16.80 -15.31
C PHE A 142 -1.23 -18.01 -15.66
N GLU A 143 -1.44 -18.23 -16.95
CA GLU A 143 -2.16 -19.39 -17.47
C GLU A 143 -1.17 -20.49 -17.88
N GLU A 144 -0.06 -20.10 -18.50
CA GLU A 144 0.95 -21.03 -19.00
C GLU A 144 1.96 -21.42 -17.92
N GLU A 145 2.31 -22.70 -17.90
CA GLU A 145 3.30 -23.24 -16.96
C GLU A 145 4.66 -22.53 -17.09
N THR A 146 5.03 -22.15 -18.32
CA THR A 146 6.27 -21.43 -18.63
C THR A 146 6.34 -20.06 -17.96
N ASP A 147 5.21 -19.34 -17.88
CA ASP A 147 5.15 -18.03 -17.21
C ASP A 147 5.37 -18.18 -15.71
N HIS A 148 4.76 -19.20 -15.09
CA HIS A 148 5.03 -19.51 -13.70
C HIS A 148 6.51 -19.84 -13.45
N LEU A 149 7.15 -20.63 -14.32
CA LEU A 149 8.59 -20.93 -14.20
C LEU A 149 9.45 -19.68 -14.32
N ASN A 150 9.15 -18.84 -15.31
CA ASN A 150 9.90 -17.62 -15.56
C ASN A 150 9.79 -16.66 -14.37
N PHE A 151 8.60 -16.56 -13.78
CA PHE A 151 8.40 -15.75 -12.58
C PHE A 151 9.11 -16.33 -11.35
N ILE A 152 9.04 -17.64 -11.11
CA ILE A 152 9.80 -18.30 -10.04
C ILE A 152 11.30 -18.03 -10.21
N ARG A 153 11.86 -18.22 -11.41
CA ARG A 153 13.27 -17.94 -11.71
C ARG A 153 13.63 -16.48 -11.47
N TYR A 154 12.74 -15.56 -11.85
CA TYR A 154 12.92 -14.14 -11.59
C TYR A 154 12.99 -13.84 -10.08
N LEU A 155 12.05 -14.36 -9.29
CA LEU A 155 12.04 -14.20 -7.83
C LEU A 155 13.31 -14.78 -7.20
N GLU A 156 13.70 -15.99 -7.61
CA GLU A 156 14.92 -16.62 -7.11
C GLU A 156 16.18 -15.83 -7.44
N LYS A 157 16.27 -15.28 -8.65
CA LYS A 157 17.39 -14.43 -9.06
C LYS A 157 17.41 -13.14 -8.24
N LYS A 158 16.25 -12.47 -8.12
CA LYS A 158 16.13 -11.16 -7.46
C LYS A 158 16.38 -11.23 -5.96
N PHE A 159 15.94 -12.32 -5.31
CA PHE A 159 15.96 -12.47 -3.86
C PHE A 159 16.88 -13.59 -3.37
N SER A 160 17.75 -14.14 -4.21
CA SER A 160 18.62 -15.30 -3.91
C SER A 160 19.28 -15.27 -2.52
N GLY A 161 19.83 -14.13 -2.11
CA GLY A 161 20.47 -13.93 -0.81
C GLY A 161 19.53 -13.99 0.38
N TYR A 162 18.25 -13.67 0.18
CA TYR A 162 17.24 -13.47 1.22
C TYR A 162 16.24 -14.63 1.34
N LEU A 163 16.08 -15.45 0.31
CA LEU A 163 15.10 -16.54 0.29
C LEU A 163 15.49 -17.68 1.23
N TYR A 164 14.54 -18.05 2.09
CA TYR A 164 14.62 -19.24 2.92
C TYR A 164 14.16 -20.47 2.12
N PRO A 165 15.01 -21.50 1.98
CA PRO A 165 14.69 -22.66 1.16
C PRO A 165 13.54 -23.47 1.76
N ARG A 166 12.76 -24.11 0.91
CA ARG A 166 11.77 -25.13 1.30
C ARG A 166 12.51 -26.37 1.82
N VAL A 167 12.22 -26.73 3.06
CA VAL A 167 12.78 -27.90 3.75
C VAL A 167 11.72 -29.00 3.92
N SER A 168 12.14 -30.21 4.28
CA SER A 168 11.28 -31.40 4.39
C SER A 168 10.15 -31.24 5.41
N LYS A 169 10.42 -30.60 6.55
CA LYS A 169 9.44 -30.35 7.60
C LYS A 169 8.46 -29.21 7.29
N LEU A 170 8.57 -28.59 6.11
CA LEU A 170 7.67 -27.54 5.61
C LEU A 170 7.36 -26.52 6.73
N TRP A 171 6.08 -26.31 7.03
CA TRP A 171 5.59 -25.26 7.92
C TRP A 171 5.89 -25.47 9.40
N GLU A 172 6.49 -26.61 9.77
CA GLU A 172 6.98 -26.87 11.12
C GLU A 172 8.35 -26.20 11.38
N VAL A 173 8.88 -25.43 10.42
CA VAL A 173 10.04 -24.56 10.64
C VAL A 173 9.68 -23.45 11.62
N SER A 174 10.49 -23.32 12.67
CA SER A 174 10.37 -22.22 13.63
C SER A 174 10.96 -20.91 13.09
N PHE A 175 10.42 -19.77 13.53
CA PHE A 175 11.00 -18.46 13.21
C PHE A 175 12.46 -18.35 13.65
N ARG A 176 12.84 -18.98 14.76
CA ARG A 176 14.23 -19.02 15.23
C ARG A 176 15.18 -19.63 14.20
N GLU A 177 14.79 -20.75 13.58
CA GLU A 177 15.60 -21.39 12.54
C GLU A 177 15.71 -20.52 11.29
N ILE A 178 14.62 -19.86 10.89
CA ILE A 178 14.63 -18.90 9.78
C ILE A 178 15.60 -17.75 10.10
N TRP A 179 15.53 -17.18 11.31
CA TRP A 179 16.39 -16.07 11.71
C TRP A 179 17.87 -16.45 11.75
N ILE A 180 18.21 -17.59 12.36
CA ILE A 180 19.60 -18.09 12.45
C ILE A 180 20.18 -18.35 11.05
N SER A 181 19.36 -18.76 10.08
CA SER A 181 19.83 -18.99 8.70
C SER A 181 20.31 -17.71 7.98
N GLY A 182 20.05 -16.52 8.53
CA GLY A 182 20.35 -15.24 7.89
C GLY A 182 19.39 -14.87 6.75
N LYS A 183 18.42 -15.73 6.42
CA LYS A 183 17.38 -15.47 5.43
C LYS A 183 16.26 -14.61 6.00
N ARG A 184 15.49 -13.96 5.12
CA ARG A 184 14.51 -12.93 5.47
C ARG A 184 13.16 -13.07 4.76
N ILE A 185 13.10 -13.85 3.67
CA ILE A 185 11.92 -13.95 2.82
C ILE A 185 11.55 -15.42 2.66
N LEU A 186 10.31 -15.75 2.98
CA LEU A 186 9.67 -17.01 2.60
C LEU A 186 8.67 -16.70 1.49
N VAL A 187 8.71 -17.44 0.39
CA VAL A 187 7.81 -17.25 -0.74
C VAL A 187 6.96 -18.49 -0.93
N SER A 188 5.67 -18.39 -0.63
CA SER A 188 4.66 -19.39 -1.00
C SER A 188 4.20 -19.18 -2.43
N TYR A 189 3.98 -20.25 -3.18
CA TYR A 189 3.51 -20.18 -4.57
C TYR A 189 2.31 -21.09 -4.78
N ASP A 190 1.16 -20.50 -5.14
CA ASP A 190 -0.11 -21.19 -5.31
C ASP A 190 -0.26 -21.84 -6.69
N ASN A 191 0.69 -22.72 -7.02
CA ASN A 191 0.65 -23.58 -8.21
C ASN A 191 1.60 -24.75 -7.98
N ASN A 192 1.22 -25.97 -8.37
CA ASN A 192 2.02 -27.21 -8.19
C ASN A 192 3.46 -27.13 -8.72
N ILE A 193 3.72 -26.22 -9.64
CA ILE A 193 5.05 -25.91 -10.16
C ILE A 193 6.06 -25.48 -9.10
N TYR A 194 5.62 -25.03 -7.92
CA TYR A 194 6.49 -24.77 -6.77
C TYR A 194 7.42 -25.96 -6.49
N ARG A 195 6.97 -27.20 -6.76
CA ARG A 195 7.75 -28.44 -6.55
C ARG A 195 9.02 -28.49 -7.39
N LYS A 196 9.06 -27.76 -8.52
CA LYS A 196 10.25 -27.63 -9.38
C LYS A 196 11.32 -26.69 -8.79
N SER A 197 11.02 -26.03 -7.66
CA SER A 197 11.94 -25.18 -6.92
C SER A 197 12.14 -25.69 -5.49
N SER A 198 13.36 -25.58 -5.01
CA SER A 198 13.71 -25.79 -3.59
C SER A 198 13.57 -24.53 -2.75
N LYS A 199 13.17 -23.39 -3.34
CA LYS A 199 13.00 -22.10 -2.65
C LYS A 199 11.55 -21.64 -2.58
N MET A 200 10.67 -22.24 -3.38
CA MET A 200 9.23 -21.97 -3.34
C MET A 200 8.54 -22.92 -2.39
N TRP A 201 7.76 -22.33 -1.49
CA TRP A 201 6.94 -23.01 -0.51
C TRP A 201 5.55 -23.32 -1.11
N PRO A 202 4.86 -24.36 -0.62
CA PRO A 202 3.52 -24.68 -1.10
C PRO A 202 2.53 -23.53 -0.83
N ARG A 203 1.33 -23.63 -1.41
CA ARG A 203 0.22 -22.72 -1.16
C ARG A 203 -0.02 -22.52 0.34
N ILE A 204 -0.25 -21.27 0.72
CA ILE A 204 -0.88 -20.89 1.99
C ILE A 204 -2.37 -20.63 1.68
N PRO A 205 -3.31 -21.39 2.26
CA PRO A 205 -4.74 -21.12 2.09
C PRO A 205 -5.08 -19.69 2.50
N GLN A 206 -5.78 -18.99 1.61
CA GLN A 206 -6.28 -17.64 1.85
C GLN A 206 -7.80 -17.69 1.98
N MET A 207 -8.33 -17.04 3.00
CA MET A 207 -9.76 -16.81 3.13
C MET A 207 -10.08 -15.36 2.84
N TRP A 208 -10.98 -15.17 1.90
CA TRP A 208 -11.52 -13.88 1.52
C TRP A 208 -13.00 -13.94 1.84
N GLY A 209 -13.44 -13.06 2.75
CA GLY A 209 -14.85 -13.08 3.18
C GLY A 209 -15.81 -12.99 2.00
N ASP A 210 -15.51 -12.14 1.01
CA ASP A 210 -16.41 -11.77 -0.10
C ASP A 210 -17.87 -11.57 0.37
N ILE A 211 -18.01 -10.98 1.57
CA ILE A 211 -19.29 -10.74 2.22
C ILE A 211 -19.68 -9.30 1.97
N ARG A 212 -20.91 -9.05 1.49
CA ARG A 212 -21.44 -7.69 1.36
C ARG A 212 -21.78 -7.11 2.74
N PRO A 213 -21.65 -5.79 2.96
CA PRO A 213 -22.07 -5.17 4.22
C PRO A 213 -23.51 -5.49 4.62
N SER A 214 -24.40 -5.67 3.64
CA SER A 214 -25.81 -6.03 3.87
C SER A 214 -26.02 -7.40 4.53
N ALA A 215 -25.06 -8.33 4.40
CA ALA A 215 -25.11 -9.61 5.09
C ALA A 215 -24.66 -9.49 6.56
N GLY A 216 -23.99 -8.39 6.91
CA GLY A 216 -23.63 -8.04 8.28
C GLY A 216 -22.47 -8.83 8.88
N LEU A 217 -22.11 -8.45 10.11
CA LEU A 217 -20.95 -8.98 10.84
C LEU A 217 -21.08 -10.47 11.18
N ILE A 218 -22.30 -10.97 11.41
CA ILE A 218 -22.53 -12.39 11.74
C ILE A 218 -22.20 -13.29 10.54
N ALA A 219 -22.59 -12.88 9.33
CA ALA A 219 -22.27 -13.61 8.11
C ALA A 219 -20.75 -13.59 7.84
N LEU A 220 -20.11 -12.44 8.05
CA LEU A 220 -18.65 -12.32 7.97
C LEU A 220 -17.96 -13.24 8.98
N GLN A 221 -18.36 -13.20 10.25
CA GLN A 221 -17.77 -14.04 11.29
C GLN A 221 -17.97 -15.54 10.98
N SER A 222 -19.17 -15.95 10.56
CA SER A 222 -19.48 -17.33 10.19
C SER A 222 -18.58 -17.82 9.05
N HIS A 223 -18.31 -16.98 8.06
CA HIS A 223 -17.38 -17.33 6.98
C HIS A 223 -15.95 -17.57 7.49
N LEU A 224 -15.52 -16.85 8.53
CA LEU A 224 -14.20 -16.99 9.14
C LEU A 224 -14.09 -18.24 10.03
N THR A 225 -15.20 -18.82 10.49
CA THR A 225 -15.18 -20.04 11.32
C THR A 225 -14.81 -21.32 10.57
N ILE A 226 -14.69 -21.27 9.23
CA ILE A 226 -14.35 -22.43 8.38
C ILE A 226 -12.89 -22.88 8.56
N PHE A 227 -12.10 -22.17 9.38
CA PHE A 227 -10.75 -22.59 9.74
C PHE A 227 -10.72 -23.95 10.45
N ASP A 228 -10.15 -24.95 9.78
CA ASP A 228 -9.84 -26.23 10.40
C ASP A 228 -8.60 -26.07 11.31
N ALA A 229 -8.87 -26.05 12.62
CA ALA A 229 -7.88 -25.93 13.68
C ALA A 229 -6.86 -27.10 13.71
N ASN A 230 -7.12 -28.18 12.97
CA ASN A 230 -6.23 -29.35 12.92
C ASN A 230 -5.22 -29.28 11.77
N LEU A 231 -5.25 -28.23 10.95
CA LEU A 231 -4.34 -28.10 9.82
C LEU A 231 -2.93 -27.66 10.27
N VAL A 232 -1.92 -28.41 9.83
CA VAL A 232 -0.48 -28.14 10.07
C VAL A 232 0.08 -27.09 9.09
N PHE A 233 -0.78 -26.39 8.34
CA PHE A 233 -0.40 -25.40 7.34
C PHE A 233 -0.80 -24.01 7.83
N PRO A 234 0.02 -22.97 7.57
CA PRO A 234 -0.34 -21.62 7.94
C PRO A 234 -1.57 -21.17 7.16
N GLN A 235 -2.31 -20.24 7.74
CA GLN A 235 -3.54 -19.71 7.16
C GLN A 235 -3.53 -18.19 7.16
N VAL A 236 -4.08 -17.61 6.10
CA VAL A 236 -4.24 -16.16 5.94
C VAL A 236 -5.72 -15.83 5.87
N SER A 237 -6.17 -14.89 6.71
CA SER A 237 -7.51 -14.32 6.59
C SER A 237 -7.46 -12.88 6.10
N MET A 238 -8.39 -12.54 5.22
CA MET A 238 -8.76 -11.16 4.87
C MET A 238 -10.22 -10.87 5.27
N PRO A 239 -10.47 -10.59 6.57
CA PRO A 239 -11.81 -10.43 7.11
C PRO A 239 -12.37 -9.04 6.79
N GLN A 240 -12.83 -8.84 5.56
CA GLN A 240 -13.32 -7.55 5.08
C GLN A 240 -14.67 -7.68 4.37
N PHE A 241 -15.45 -6.60 4.39
CA PHE A 241 -16.62 -6.49 3.52
C PHE A 241 -16.20 -6.15 2.08
N THR A 242 -16.90 -6.73 1.11
CA THR A 242 -16.68 -6.47 -0.32
C THR A 242 -17.85 -5.67 -0.86
N LEU A 243 -17.55 -4.47 -1.38
CA LEU A 243 -18.52 -3.62 -2.04
C LEU A 243 -18.62 -3.99 -3.53
N ASP A 244 -19.84 -4.02 -4.07
CA ASP A 244 -20.04 -4.11 -5.51
C ASP A 244 -19.86 -2.75 -6.19
N ALA A 245 -19.63 -2.77 -7.50
CA ALA A 245 -19.35 -1.58 -8.30
C ALA A 245 -20.49 -0.53 -8.25
N ILE A 246 -21.75 -0.96 -8.11
CA ILE A 246 -22.89 -0.05 -8.00
C ILE A 246 -22.84 0.65 -6.64
N THR A 247 -22.64 -0.10 -5.56
CA THR A 247 -22.52 0.45 -4.22
C THR A 247 -21.35 1.43 -4.12
N ILE A 248 -20.21 1.11 -4.72
CA ILE A 248 -19.05 2.02 -4.80
C ILE A 248 -19.43 3.31 -5.56
N ALA A 249 -20.06 3.20 -6.73
CA ALA A 249 -20.46 4.35 -7.52
C ALA A 249 -21.51 5.22 -6.81
N SER A 250 -22.51 4.60 -6.19
CA SER A 250 -23.54 5.28 -5.42
C SER A 250 -22.97 6.01 -4.22
N HIS A 251 -22.02 5.41 -3.49
CA HIS A 251 -21.36 6.10 -2.38
C HIS A 251 -20.47 7.26 -2.85
N ALA A 252 -19.76 7.10 -3.98
CA ALA A 252 -18.98 8.20 -4.55
C ALA A 252 -19.87 9.39 -5.01
N ILE A 253 -21.04 9.09 -5.56
CA ILE A 253 -22.05 10.11 -5.91
C ILE A 253 -22.59 10.78 -4.65
N ALA A 254 -23.01 10.00 -3.65
CA ALA A 254 -23.51 10.53 -2.37
C ALA A 254 -22.48 11.47 -1.72
N ASP A 255 -21.21 11.07 -1.71
CA ASP A 255 -20.09 11.88 -1.21
C ASP A 255 -19.96 13.22 -1.96
N THR A 256 -20.06 13.19 -3.30
CA THR A 256 -20.01 14.40 -4.16
C THR A 256 -21.13 15.40 -3.82
N PHE A 257 -22.28 14.90 -3.39
CA PHE A 257 -23.45 15.72 -3.04
C PHE A 257 -23.58 16.00 -1.53
N GLY A 258 -22.56 15.66 -0.72
CA GLY A 258 -22.57 15.86 0.73
C GLY A 258 -23.61 15.01 1.46
N MET A 259 -24.07 13.92 0.82
CA MET A 259 -24.96 12.94 1.42
C MET A 259 -24.15 11.87 2.17
N GLU A 260 -24.79 11.19 3.11
CA GLU A 260 -24.12 10.14 3.88
C GLU A 260 -23.61 9.04 2.94
N SER A 261 -22.29 8.87 2.89
CA SER A 261 -21.61 7.86 2.07
C SER A 261 -20.94 6.82 2.98
N THR A 262 -20.95 5.55 2.58
CA THR A 262 -20.21 4.49 3.30
C THR A 262 -18.90 4.20 2.56
N SER A 263 -17.84 4.91 2.92
CA SER A 263 -16.52 4.67 2.33
C SER A 263 -15.94 3.31 2.74
N LEU A 264 -15.00 2.77 1.96
CA LEU A 264 -14.23 1.58 2.33
C LEU A 264 -13.54 1.75 3.69
N ARG A 265 -13.05 2.96 3.99
CA ARG A 265 -12.45 3.29 5.30
C ARG A 265 -13.48 3.22 6.43
N ARG A 266 -14.69 3.73 6.23
CA ARG A 266 -15.77 3.64 7.24
C ARG A 266 -16.14 2.17 7.50
N LEU A 267 -16.23 1.35 6.46
CA LEU A 267 -16.48 -0.09 6.60
C LEU A 267 -15.33 -0.79 7.34
N ALA A 268 -14.08 -0.47 7.01
CA ALA A 268 -12.93 -1.03 7.70
C ALA A 268 -12.91 -0.64 9.19
N ALA A 269 -13.29 0.59 9.55
CA ALA A 269 -13.43 1.00 10.95
C ALA A 269 -14.55 0.22 11.68
N ILE A 270 -15.69 -0.01 11.01
CA ILE A 270 -16.80 -0.80 11.55
C ILE A 270 -16.37 -2.26 11.76
N VAL A 271 -15.61 -2.84 10.83
CA VAL A 271 -15.19 -4.25 10.91
C VAL A 271 -13.97 -4.45 11.81
N GLY A 272 -13.07 -3.48 11.87
CA GLY A 272 -11.74 -3.62 12.46
C GLY A 272 -11.76 -3.94 13.94
N HIS A 273 -12.66 -3.33 14.71
CA HIS A 273 -12.77 -3.62 16.16
C HIS A 273 -13.26 -5.05 16.41
N ASN A 274 -14.32 -5.49 15.70
CA ASN A 274 -14.81 -6.87 15.74
C ASN A 274 -13.74 -7.87 15.32
N VAL A 275 -13.05 -7.62 14.21
CA VAL A 275 -11.98 -8.49 13.70
C VAL A 275 -10.86 -8.62 14.72
N THR A 276 -10.40 -7.51 15.28
CA THR A 276 -9.35 -7.53 16.32
C THR A 276 -9.78 -8.39 17.51
N GLN A 277 -11.01 -8.22 17.98
CA GLN A 277 -11.56 -9.04 19.06
C GLN A 277 -11.63 -10.52 18.68
N TRP A 278 -12.18 -10.85 17.51
CA TRP A 278 -12.33 -12.23 17.05
C TRP A 278 -10.98 -12.95 16.94
N TYR A 279 -9.95 -12.31 16.39
CA TYR A 279 -8.63 -12.91 16.26
C TYR A 279 -7.87 -12.98 17.58
N ASN A 280 -8.17 -12.12 18.56
CA ASN A 280 -7.60 -12.20 19.88
C ASN A 280 -8.27 -13.28 20.76
N GLU A 281 -9.60 -13.38 20.69
CA GLU A 281 -10.38 -14.20 21.63
C GLU A 281 -10.76 -15.57 21.06
N ILE A 282 -11.05 -15.65 19.76
CA ILE A 282 -11.65 -16.84 19.12
C ILE A 282 -10.63 -17.55 18.23
N TYR A 283 -9.96 -16.82 17.34
CA TYR A 283 -9.13 -17.41 16.28
C TYR A 283 -7.62 -17.36 16.56
N PHE A 284 -7.20 -16.92 17.75
CA PHE A 284 -5.77 -16.70 18.07
C PHE A 284 -4.89 -17.94 17.93
N ARG A 285 -5.45 -19.15 18.02
CA ARG A 285 -4.73 -20.43 17.84
C ARG A 285 -4.66 -20.91 16.40
N ASN A 286 -5.56 -20.43 15.54
CA ASN A 286 -5.86 -21.06 14.26
C ASN A 286 -5.48 -20.18 13.06
N THR A 287 -5.10 -18.92 13.28
CA THR A 287 -4.74 -18.02 12.18
C THR A 287 -3.37 -17.38 12.39
N ASN A 288 -2.52 -17.46 11.37
CA ASN A 288 -1.15 -16.94 11.43
C ASN A 288 -1.04 -15.52 10.90
N PHE A 289 -1.84 -15.20 9.88
CA PHE A 289 -1.79 -13.91 9.20
C PHE A 289 -3.19 -13.36 9.03
N VAL A 290 -3.38 -12.12 9.48
CA VAL A 290 -4.63 -11.37 9.29
C VAL A 290 -4.28 -10.12 8.51
N ALA A 291 -4.87 -9.98 7.33
CA ALA A 291 -4.72 -8.80 6.49
C ALA A 291 -6.01 -7.97 6.58
N VAL A 292 -5.89 -6.71 6.96
CA VAL A 292 -7.00 -5.77 7.10
C VAL A 292 -6.68 -4.49 6.35
N ASP A 293 -7.72 -3.85 5.82
CA ASP A 293 -7.62 -2.52 5.24
C ASP A 293 -7.57 -1.45 6.35
N TYR A 294 -6.79 -0.39 6.14
CA TYR A 294 -6.71 0.79 7.01
C TYR A 294 -6.31 0.46 8.47
N MET A 295 -5.05 0.02 8.64
CA MET A 295 -4.40 -0.08 9.94
C MET A 295 -4.16 1.34 10.49
N ASP A 296 -5.05 1.80 11.37
CA ASP A 296 -5.04 3.13 11.98
C ASP A 296 -4.79 3.04 13.49
#